data_AF-A0A1Q6WGI6-F1
#
_entry.id   AF-A0A1Q6WGI6-F1
#
_cell.length_a   1.000
_cell.length_b   1.000
_cell.length_c   1.000
_cell.angle_alpha   90.00
_cell.angle_beta   90.00
_cell.angle_gamma   90.00
#
_symmetry.space_group_name_H-M   'P 1'
#
loop_
_entity.id
_entity.type
_entity.pdbx_description
1 polymer ?
#
loop_
_entity_poly.entity_id
_entity_poly.type
_entity_poly.pdbx_seq_one_letter_code
_entity_poly.pdbx_strand_id
1 'polypeptide(L)'
;MSDRTFDPNTMIAAARESFAPLLKAQQEGFKAVERFARLQYAFAGDVLETGLARVHAAFHATSPTELLNQQTELTTQFVEKVRARAEEFASFTTEIQSKITQLGSEIAAKAVPTKKAA
;
A
#
# COMPACT_ATOMS: atom_id res chain seq x y z
N MET A 1 24.13 49.38 -6.99
CA MET A 1 23.06 49.45 -5.98
C MET A 1 22.41 48.09 -5.95
N SER A 2 22.71 47.30 -4.92
CA SER A 2 22.20 45.94 -4.75
C SER A 2 20.83 46.01 -4.09
N ASP A 3 19.81 46.30 -4.88
CA ASP A 3 18.42 46.21 -4.42
C ASP A 3 17.97 44.75 -4.59
N ARG A 4 18.53 43.87 -3.76
CA ARG A 4 17.98 42.54 -3.54
C ARG A 4 16.84 42.76 -2.56
N THR A 5 15.62 42.93 -3.08
CA THR A 5 14.37 42.85 -2.33
C THR A 5 14.31 41.48 -1.65
N PHE A 6 14.84 41.43 -0.43
CA PHE A 6 14.77 40.28 0.46
C PHE A 6 13.36 40.28 1.03
N ASP A 7 12.41 39.69 0.29
CA ASP A 7 11.04 39.50 0.77
C ASP A 7 10.97 38.21 1.61
N PRO A 8 10.79 38.32 2.94
CA PRO A 8 10.73 37.15 3.82
C PRO A 8 9.55 36.23 3.48
N ASN A 9 8.46 36.77 2.93
CA ASN A 9 7.31 35.97 2.53
C ASN A 9 7.64 35.06 1.35
N THR A 10 8.40 35.57 0.38
CA THR A 10 8.91 34.80 -0.76
C THR A 10 9.88 33.70 -0.30
N MET A 11 10.72 33.96 0.70
CA MET A 11 11.62 32.94 1.27
C MET A 11 10.86 31.84 2.02
N ILE A 12 9.84 32.21 2.82
CA ILE A 12 9.00 31.26 3.54
C ILE A 12 8.18 30.41 2.56
N ALA A 13 7.67 31.02 1.48
CA ALA A 13 6.96 30.30 0.43
C ALA A 13 7.88 29.31 -0.31
N ALA A 14 9.08 29.74 -0.71
CA ALA A 14 10.07 28.87 -1.34
C ALA A 14 10.52 27.73 -0.42
N ALA A 15 10.73 28.00 0.87
CA ALA A 15 11.04 26.98 1.86
C ALA A 15 9.89 25.97 1.98
N ARG A 16 8.64 26.42 2.14
CA ARG A 16 7.47 25.54 2.21
C ARG A 16 7.32 24.69 0.94
N GLU A 17 7.55 25.26 -0.22
CA GLU A 17 7.42 24.59 -1.51
C GLU A 17 8.52 23.53 -1.75
N SER A 18 9.71 23.76 -1.19
CA SER A 18 10.83 22.81 -1.22
C SER A 18 10.64 21.62 -0.25
N PHE A 19 9.96 21.81 0.88
CA PHE A 19 9.63 20.72 1.83
C PHE A 19 8.32 20.00 1.52
N ALA A 20 7.42 20.60 0.73
CA ALA A 20 6.15 19.99 0.31
C ALA A 20 6.28 18.56 -0.26
N PRO A 21 7.22 18.24 -1.18
CA PRO A 21 7.36 16.87 -1.69
C PRO A 21 7.81 15.88 -0.62
N LEU A 22 8.62 16.30 0.35
CA LEU A 22 9.05 15.45 1.47
C LEU A 22 7.87 15.12 2.40
N LEU A 23 7.06 16.11 2.75
CA LEU A 23 5.85 15.91 3.56
C LEU A 23 4.84 15.01 2.84
N LYS A 24 4.67 15.18 1.53
CA LYS A 24 3.82 14.32 0.70
C LYS A 24 4.35 12.88 0.67
N ALA A 25 5.66 12.69 0.52
CA ALA A 25 6.28 11.36 0.57
C ALA A 25 6.08 10.68 1.94
N GLN A 26 6.20 11.41 3.04
CA GLN A 26 5.93 10.88 4.39
C GLN A 26 4.47 10.44 4.53
N GLN A 27 3.51 11.28 4.13
CA GLN A 27 2.08 10.94 4.19
C GLN A 27 1.74 9.72 3.34
N GLU A 28 2.24 9.65 2.10
CA GLU A 28 2.03 8.49 1.23
C GLU A 28 2.70 7.23 1.78
N GLY A 29 3.86 7.36 2.43
CA GLY A 29 4.51 6.27 3.15
C GLY A 29 3.67 5.71 4.29
N PHE A 30 3.10 6.57 5.14
CA PHE A 30 2.20 6.12 6.22
C PHE A 30 0.95 5.44 5.68
N LYS A 31 0.33 5.98 4.62
CA LYS A 31 -0.82 5.33 3.96
C LYS A 31 -0.46 3.95 3.40
N ALA A 32 0.75 3.81 2.82
CA ALA A 32 1.23 2.54 2.31
C ALA A 32 1.39 1.51 3.43
N VAL A 33 2.01 1.88 4.56
CA VAL A 33 2.15 1.01 5.74
C VAL A 33 0.79 0.61 6.30
N GLU A 34 -0.14 1.55 6.43
CA GLU A 34 -1.51 1.26 6.88
C GLU A 34 -2.22 0.26 5.97
N ARG A 35 -2.15 0.47 4.65
CA ARG A 35 -2.74 -0.47 3.67
C ARG A 35 -2.09 -1.85 3.74
N PHE A 36 -0.77 -1.92 3.88
CA PHE A 36 -0.05 -3.18 4.05
C PHE A 36 -0.51 -3.92 5.32
N ALA A 37 -0.63 -3.21 6.44
CA ALA A 37 -1.11 -3.78 7.69
C ALA A 37 -2.54 -4.33 7.55
N ARG A 38 -3.43 -3.61 6.86
CA ARG A 38 -4.79 -4.10 6.57
C ARG A 38 -4.79 -5.35 5.70
N LEU A 39 -3.93 -5.43 4.69
CA LEU A 39 -3.80 -6.63 3.84
C LEU A 39 -3.32 -7.84 4.65
N GLN A 40 -2.32 -7.66 5.52
CA GLN A 40 -1.83 -8.71 6.41
C GLN A 40 -2.91 -9.16 7.41
N TYR A 41 -3.66 -8.21 7.98
CA TYR A 41 -4.78 -8.51 8.87
C TYR A 41 -5.89 -9.29 8.17
N ALA A 42 -6.27 -8.88 6.95
CA ALA A 42 -7.30 -9.55 6.17
C ALA A 42 -6.87 -10.98 5.81
N PHE A 43 -5.61 -11.16 5.39
CA PHE A 43 -5.05 -12.49 5.13
C PHE A 43 -5.07 -13.39 6.37
N ALA A 44 -4.66 -12.87 7.53
CA ALA A 44 -4.72 -13.62 8.79
C ALA A 44 -6.16 -14.01 9.13
N GLY A 45 -7.13 -13.11 8.92
CA GLY A 45 -8.56 -13.40 9.07
C GLY A 45 -9.03 -14.54 8.17
N ASP A 46 -8.65 -14.52 6.88
CA ASP A 46 -9.01 -15.56 5.92
C ASP A 46 -8.48 -16.95 6.31
N VAL A 47 -7.27 -17.02 6.87
CA VAL A 47 -6.68 -18.25 7.41
C VAL A 47 -7.46 -18.74 8.63
N LEU A 48 -7.81 -17.84 9.54
CA LEU A 48 -8.55 -18.16 10.77
C LEU A 48 -9.97 -18.65 10.47
N GLU A 49 -10.67 -17.98 9.56
CA GLU A 49 -11.99 -18.39 9.07
C GLU A 49 -11.94 -19.78 8.42
N THR A 50 -10.91 -20.05 7.61
CA THR A 50 -10.71 -21.36 6.98
C THR A 50 -10.46 -22.44 8.03
N GLY A 51 -9.66 -22.13 9.05
CA GLY A 51 -9.43 -23.03 10.18
C GLY A 51 -10.73 -23.36 10.93
N LEU A 52 -11.52 -22.34 11.25
CA LEU A 52 -12.81 -22.50 11.91
C LEU A 52 -13.78 -23.33 11.06
N ALA A 53 -13.84 -23.07 9.75
CA ALA A 53 -14.70 -23.81 8.84
C ALA A 53 -14.32 -25.29 8.74
N ARG A 54 -13.01 -25.62 8.74
CA ARG A 54 -12.55 -27.02 8.76
C ARG A 54 -12.90 -27.73 10.06
N VAL A 55 -12.76 -27.06 11.20
CA VAL A 55 -13.17 -27.60 12.50
C VAL A 55 -14.67 -27.83 12.52
N HIS A 56 -15.45 -26.86 12.04
CA HIS A 56 -16.91 -26.98 11.94
C HIS A 56 -17.32 -28.17 11.07
N ALA A 57 -16.71 -28.33 9.89
CA ALA A 57 -16.93 -29.46 8.99
C ALA A 57 -16.61 -30.81 9.67
N ALA A 58 -15.48 -30.89 10.39
CA ALA A 58 -15.08 -32.11 11.09
C ALA A 58 -16.07 -32.50 12.21
N PHE A 59 -16.66 -31.54 12.91
CA PHE A 59 -17.63 -31.80 13.97
C PHE A 59 -19.05 -32.12 13.48
N HIS A 60 -19.43 -31.63 12.29
CA HIS A 60 -20.79 -31.78 11.78
C HIS A 60 -20.94 -32.87 10.71
N ALA A 61 -19.84 -33.39 10.16
CA ALA A 61 -19.91 -34.42 9.15
C ALA A 61 -20.56 -35.71 9.69
N THR A 62 -21.61 -36.17 9.02
CA THR A 62 -22.31 -37.41 9.38
C THR A 62 -21.73 -38.64 8.70
N SER A 63 -20.84 -38.46 7.71
CA SER A 63 -20.14 -39.53 7.03
C SER A 63 -18.73 -39.11 6.54
N PRO A 64 -17.80 -40.06 6.34
CA PRO A 64 -16.47 -39.77 5.76
C PRO A 64 -16.55 -39.15 4.36
N THR A 65 -17.52 -39.56 3.55
CA THR A 65 -17.76 -39.01 2.21
C THR A 65 -18.21 -37.55 2.23
N GLU A 66 -19.07 -37.18 3.18
CA GLU A 66 -19.48 -35.79 3.38
C GLU A 66 -18.29 -34.92 3.81
N LEU A 67 -17.45 -35.43 4.73
CA LEU A 67 -16.26 -34.73 5.18
C LEU A 67 -15.25 -34.48 4.05
N LEU A 68 -15.04 -35.46 3.17
CA LEU A 68 -14.16 -35.31 2.00
C LEU A 68 -14.68 -34.25 1.01
N ASN A 69 -16.00 -34.22 0.77
CA ASN A 69 -16.61 -33.21 -0.09
C ASN A 69 -16.45 -31.80 0.53
N GLN A 70 -16.76 -31.66 1.83
CA GLN A 70 -16.57 -30.39 2.54
C GLN A 70 -15.11 -29.95 2.58
N GLN A 71 -14.15 -30.87 2.78
CA GLN A 71 -12.72 -30.54 2.71
C GLN A 71 -12.31 -30.01 1.33
N THR A 72 -12.81 -30.63 0.26
CA THR A 72 -12.50 -30.22 -1.12
C THR A 72 -13.04 -28.83 -1.40
N GLU A 73 -14.27 -28.55 -0.97
CA GLU A 73 -14.90 -27.23 -1.10
C GLU A 73 -14.14 -26.16 -0.30
N LEU A 74 -13.87 -26.42 0.99
CA LEU A 74 -13.13 -25.49 1.85
C LEU A 74 -11.72 -25.22 1.34
N THR A 75 -11.07 -26.22 0.75
CA THR A 75 -9.74 -26.06 0.15
C THR A 75 -9.82 -25.20 -1.10
N THR A 76 -10.84 -25.40 -1.95
CA THR A 76 -11.07 -24.57 -3.14
C THR A 76 -11.30 -23.11 -2.75
N GLN A 77 -12.21 -22.85 -1.81
CA GLN A 77 -12.50 -21.50 -1.32
C GLN A 77 -11.26 -20.84 -0.70
N PHE A 78 -10.45 -21.58 0.06
CA PHE A 78 -9.21 -21.07 0.62
C PHE A 78 -8.20 -20.67 -0.47
N VAL A 79 -8.04 -21.50 -1.50
CA VAL A 79 -7.13 -21.19 -2.62
C VAL A 79 -7.60 -19.94 -3.37
N GLU A 80 -8.90 -19.78 -3.60
CA GLU A 80 -9.47 -18.57 -4.21
C GLU A 80 -9.19 -17.32 -3.37
N LYS A 81 -9.40 -17.39 -2.05
CA LYS A 81 -9.05 -16.30 -1.12
C LYS A 81 -7.56 -15.95 -1.18
N VAL A 82 -6.68 -16.94 -1.11
CA VAL A 82 -5.22 -16.74 -1.19
C VAL A 82 -4.82 -16.09 -2.52
N ARG A 83 -5.43 -16.54 -3.62
CA ARG A 83 -5.21 -15.96 -4.94
C ARG A 83 -5.64 -14.50 -4.99
N ALA A 84 -6.84 -14.17 -4.51
CA ALA A 84 -7.34 -12.80 -4.46
C ALA A 84 -6.41 -11.90 -3.63
N ARG A 85 -5.91 -12.40 -2.49
CA ARG A 85 -4.93 -11.68 -1.66
C ARG A 85 -3.61 -11.46 -2.40
N ALA A 86 -3.12 -12.45 -3.14
CA ALA A 86 -1.92 -12.30 -3.96
C ALA A 86 -2.08 -11.23 -5.04
N GLU A 87 -3.26 -11.18 -5.70
CA GLU A 87 -3.60 -10.14 -6.69
C GLU A 87 -3.66 -8.74 -6.04
N GLU A 88 -4.27 -8.62 -4.84
CA GLU A 88 -4.27 -7.38 -4.07
C GLU A 88 -2.86 -6.93 -3.67
N PHE A 89 -1.99 -7.85 -3.23
CA PHE A 89 -0.59 -7.54 -2.91
C PHE A 89 0.20 -7.07 -4.14
N ALA A 90 0.00 -7.72 -5.29
CA ALA A 90 0.65 -7.33 -6.54
C ALA A 90 0.21 -5.92 -6.99
N SER A 91 -1.09 -5.65 -6.89
CA SER A 91 -1.65 -4.32 -7.16
C SER A 91 -1.07 -3.26 -6.22
N PHE A 92 -1.06 -3.52 -4.91
CA PHE A 92 -0.49 -2.64 -3.90
C PHE A 92 0.99 -2.31 -4.17
N THR A 93 1.79 -3.33 -4.52
CA THR A 93 3.21 -3.15 -4.84
C THR A 93 3.40 -2.26 -6.08
N THR A 94 2.60 -2.50 -7.12
CA THR A 94 2.62 -1.72 -8.35
C THR A 94 2.24 -0.26 -8.10
N GLU A 95 1.21 -0.02 -7.29
CA GLU A 95 0.79 1.32 -6.90
C GLU A 95 1.89 2.07 -6.13
N ILE A 96 2.58 1.41 -5.19
CA ILE A 96 3.71 2.03 -4.48
C ILE A 96 4.84 2.39 -5.43
N GLN A 97 5.22 1.47 -6.33
CA GLN A 97 6.29 1.72 -7.29
C GLN A 97 5.97 2.93 -8.17
N SER A 98 4.73 3.03 -8.64
CA SER A 98 4.23 4.17 -9.41
C SER A 98 4.33 5.48 -8.60
N LYS A 99 3.84 5.47 -7.35
CA LYS A 99 3.87 6.65 -6.46
C LYS A 99 5.29 7.12 -6.14
N ILE A 100 6.23 6.20 -5.88
CA ILE A 100 7.63 6.53 -5.62
C ILE A 100 8.27 7.14 -6.87
N THR A 101 8.01 6.56 -8.05
CA THR A 101 8.54 7.06 -9.33
C THR A 101 8.01 8.47 -9.61
N GLN A 102 6.72 8.70 -9.36
CA GLN A 102 6.10 10.02 -9.48
C GLN A 102 6.71 11.03 -8.50
N LEU A 103 6.85 10.68 -7.21
CA LEU A 103 7.48 11.55 -6.21
C LEU A 103 8.93 11.87 -6.58
N GLY A 104 9.70 10.89 -7.05
CA GLY A 104 11.06 11.10 -7.54
C GLY A 104 11.11 12.07 -8.72
N SER A 105 10.16 11.96 -9.65
CA SER A 105 10.03 12.87 -10.80
C SER A 105 9.64 14.29 -10.37
N GLU A 106 8.71 14.43 -9.41
CA GLU A 106 8.31 15.73 -8.83
C GLU A 106 9.48 16.41 -8.10
N ILE A 107 10.26 15.64 -7.34
CA ILE A 107 11.47 16.13 -6.66
C ILE A 107 12.53 16.55 -7.68
N ALA A 108 12.80 15.71 -8.69
CA ALA A 108 13.77 16.02 -9.74
C ALA A 108 13.38 17.30 -10.50
N ALA A 109 12.11 17.45 -10.87
CA ALA A 109 11.59 18.65 -11.55
C ALA A 109 11.75 19.92 -10.70
N LYS A 110 11.59 19.83 -9.37
CA LYS A 110 11.82 20.95 -8.44
C LYS A 110 13.29 21.18 -8.10
N ALA A 111 14.15 20.18 -8.26
CA ALA A 111 15.58 20.24 -7.98
C ALA A 111 16.42 20.70 -9.19
N VAL A 112 15.85 20.78 -10.40
CA VAL A 112 16.54 21.39 -11.55
C VAL A 112 16.89 22.83 -11.20
N PRO A 113 18.18 23.19 -11.11
CA PRO A 113 18.59 24.50 -10.64
C PRO A 113 18.14 25.57 -11.63
N THR A 114 17.76 26.70 -11.05
CA THR A 114 17.76 28.08 -11.54
C THR A 114 19.10 28.54 -12.14
N LYS A 115 19.87 27.66 -12.79
CA LYS A 115 21.09 27.98 -13.53
C LYS A 115 20.76 28.10 -15.02
N LYS A 116 20.27 29.29 -15.39
CA LYS A 116 20.72 30.07 -16.55
C LYS A 116 20.20 31.51 -16.41
N ALA A 117 20.78 32.20 -15.43
CA ALA A 117 20.94 33.65 -15.50
C ALA A 117 22.44 33.90 -15.40
N ALA A 118 23.10 33.86 -16.56
CA ALA A 118 24.43 34.39 -16.81
C ALA A 118 24.38 35.01 -18.21
#